data_AF-A0A0P0V6Z0-F1
#
_entry.id   AF-A0A0P0V6Z0-F1
#
_cell.length_a   1.000
_cell.length_b   1.000
_cell.length_c   1.000
_cell.angle_alpha   90.00
_cell.angle_beta   90.00
_cell.angle_gamma   90.00
#
_symmetry.space_group_name_H-M   'P 1'
#
loop_
_entity.id
_entity.type
_entity.pdbx_description
1 polymer ?
#
loop_
_entity_poly.entity_id
_entity_poly.type
_entity_poly.pdbx_seq_one_letter_code
_entity_poly.pdbx_strand_id
1 'polypeptide(L)'
;YCIKFFPPWRALMRATTAEQRAEAFMNAVPQVEVLERAFVECSKGKAFFGGDAVGLVDVVVGGFVVWFKVVDEVAGSSLLDEAKFPGLAAWAERFLAVDAVREAMPDAGKLLEHYKGFLAKLASPAGST
;
A
#
# COMPACT_ATOMS: atom_id res chain seq x y z
N TYR A 1 6.07 -13.51 4.56
CA TYR A 1 5.10 -12.90 3.62
C TYR A 1 5.61 -11.57 3.05
N CYS A 2 6.07 -10.63 3.88
CA CYS A 2 6.63 -9.34 3.43
C CYS A 2 7.69 -9.45 2.31
N ILE A 3 8.53 -10.50 2.34
CA ILE A 3 9.58 -10.74 1.34
C ILE A 3 9.03 -10.97 -0.09
N LYS A 4 7.83 -11.56 -0.23
CA LYS A 4 7.22 -11.81 -1.55
C LYS A 4 6.41 -10.63 -2.08
N PHE A 5 5.82 -9.84 -1.17
CA PHE A 5 5.10 -8.61 -1.54
C PHE A 5 6.03 -7.48 -1.95
N PHE A 6 7.21 -7.37 -1.32
CA PHE A 6 8.08 -6.22 -1.51
C PHE A 6 8.63 -6.06 -2.95
N PRO A 7 9.05 -7.12 -3.67
CA PRO A 7 9.49 -6.98 -5.05
C PRO A 7 8.44 -6.41 -6.02
N PRO A 8 7.20 -6.96 -6.13
CA PRO A 8 6.19 -6.39 -7.01
C PRO A 8 5.72 -5.00 -6.54
N TRP A 9 5.61 -4.78 -5.23
CA TRP A 9 5.31 -3.44 -4.68
C TRP A 9 6.37 -2.40 -5.07
N ARG A 10 7.66 -2.76 -4.96
CA ARG A 10 8.78 -1.89 -5.36
C ARG A 10 8.76 -1.62 -6.87
N ALA A 11 8.40 -2.61 -7.69
CA ALA A 11 8.25 -2.43 -9.12
C ALA A 11 7.12 -1.45 -9.42
N LEU A 12 5.95 -1.59 -8.76
CA LEU A 12 4.81 -0.69 -8.93
C LEU A 12 5.16 0.75 -8.53
N MET A 13 5.85 0.93 -7.39
CA MET A 13 6.33 2.23 -6.90
C MET A 13 7.33 2.90 -7.86
N ARG A 14 7.99 2.15 -8.75
CA ARG A 14 9.00 2.70 -9.67
C ARG A 14 8.55 2.69 -11.12
N ALA A 15 7.32 2.25 -11.39
CA ALA A 15 6.80 2.11 -12.73
C ALA A 15 6.49 3.48 -13.34
N THR A 16 7.20 3.80 -14.42
CA THR A 16 7.06 5.06 -15.16
C THR A 16 6.19 4.93 -16.40
N THR A 17 5.90 3.71 -16.86
CA THR A 17 5.01 3.42 -18.00
C THR A 17 3.76 2.66 -17.58
N ALA A 18 2.73 2.67 -18.42
CA ALA A 18 1.47 1.96 -18.16
C ALA A 18 1.68 0.43 -18.11
N GLU A 19 2.55 -0.11 -18.97
CA GLU A 19 2.86 -1.54 -19.04
C GLU A 19 3.54 -2.01 -17.75
N GLN A 20 4.54 -1.27 -17.28
CA GLN A 20 5.23 -1.56 -16.01
C GLN A 20 4.26 -1.54 -14.82
N ARG A 21 3.32 -0.58 -14.81
CA ARG A 21 2.31 -0.47 -13.75
C ARG A 21 1.36 -1.67 -13.78
N ALA A 22 0.86 -2.03 -14.96
CA ALA A 22 -0.05 -3.16 -15.12
C ALA A 22 0.59 -4.49 -14.69
N GLU A 23 1.82 -4.77 -15.16
CA GLU A 23 2.56 -5.98 -14.80
C GLU A 23 2.85 -6.03 -13.28
N ALA A 24 3.36 -4.94 -12.71
CA ALA A 24 3.69 -4.89 -11.29
C ALA A 24 2.45 -5.02 -10.41
N PHE A 25 1.33 -4.39 -10.80
CA PHE A 25 0.06 -4.52 -10.10
C PHE A 25 -0.46 -5.96 -10.14
N MET A 26 -0.47 -6.61 -11.32
CA MET A 26 -0.85 -8.02 -11.46
C MET A 26 0.00 -8.94 -10.58
N ASN A 27 1.29 -8.66 -10.43
CA ASN A 27 2.19 -9.45 -9.58
C ASN A 27 2.00 -9.17 -8.08
N ALA A 28 1.51 -7.99 -7.70
CA ALA A 28 1.25 -7.62 -6.31
C ALA A 28 -0.05 -8.22 -5.78
N VAL A 29 -1.11 -8.27 -6.60
CA VAL A 29 -2.46 -8.73 -6.23
C VAL A 29 -2.49 -10.09 -5.51
N PRO A 30 -1.81 -11.15 -5.98
CA PRO A 30 -1.80 -12.43 -5.27
C PRO A 30 -1.21 -12.36 -3.86
N GLN A 31 -0.29 -11.42 -3.60
CA GLN A 31 0.29 -11.24 -2.28
C GLN A 31 -0.66 -10.48 -1.34
N VAL A 32 -1.47 -9.57 -1.88
CA VAL A 32 -2.56 -8.91 -1.14
C VAL A 32 -3.66 -9.92 -0.81
N GLU A 33 -3.98 -10.84 -1.72
CA GLU A 33 -4.96 -11.91 -1.46
C GLU A 33 -4.51 -12.82 -0.30
N VAL A 34 -3.22 -13.16 -0.24
CA VAL A 34 -2.66 -13.91 0.90
C VAL A 34 -2.78 -13.11 2.20
N LEU A 35 -2.57 -11.80 2.14
CA LEU A 35 -2.69 -10.93 3.31
C LEU A 35 -4.15 -10.77 3.77
N GLU A 36 -5.12 -10.73 2.85
CA GLU A 36 -6.56 -10.72 3.16
C GLU A 36 -6.96 -12.00 3.91
N ARG A 37 -6.52 -13.16 3.41
CA ARG A 37 -6.76 -14.45 4.09
C ARG A 37 -6.13 -14.47 5.48
N ALA A 38 -4.87 -14.03 5.60
CA ALA A 38 -4.20 -13.92 6.89
C ALA A 38 -4.91 -12.95 7.84
N PHE A 39 -5.46 -11.85 7.32
CA PHE A 39 -6.26 -10.91 8.13
C PHE A 39 -7.51 -11.58 8.69
N VAL A 40 -8.27 -12.29 7.87
CA VAL A 40 -9.46 -13.03 8.31
C VAL A 40 -9.12 -14.06 9.39
N GLU A 41 -8.04 -14.84 9.19
CA GLU A 41 -7.61 -15.88 10.12
C GLU A 41 -7.07 -15.31 11.44
N CYS A 42 -6.24 -14.26 11.38
CA CYS A 42 -5.60 -13.68 12.56
C CYS A 42 -6.55 -12.78 13.36
N SER A 43 -7.35 -11.96 12.69
CA SER A 43 -8.27 -11.03 13.36
C SER A 43 -9.43 -11.75 14.04
N LYS A 44 -9.83 -12.94 13.56
CA LYS A 44 -11.01 -13.67 14.03
C LYS A 44 -12.27 -12.79 14.02
N GLY A 45 -12.41 -11.94 13.00
CA GLY A 45 -13.53 -11.02 12.84
C GLY A 45 -13.41 -9.72 13.65
N LYS A 46 -12.24 -9.43 14.24
CA LYS A 46 -11.96 -8.18 14.95
C LYS A 46 -11.40 -7.10 14.02
N ALA A 47 -11.21 -5.91 14.58
CA ALA A 47 -10.82 -4.72 13.83
C ALA A 47 -9.41 -4.79 13.22
N PHE A 48 -8.47 -5.45 13.91
CA PHE A 48 -7.04 -5.46 13.63
C PHE A 48 -6.49 -6.89 13.59
N PHE A 49 -5.28 -7.08 13.04
CA PHE A 49 -4.54 -8.34 13.15
C PHE A 49 -4.26 -8.69 14.62
N GLY A 50 -4.03 -7.67 15.46
CA GLY A 50 -3.93 -7.78 16.91
C GLY A 50 -5.26 -8.03 17.65
N GLY A 51 -6.38 -8.15 16.94
CA GLY A 51 -7.70 -8.31 17.53
C GLY A 51 -8.41 -6.97 17.71
N ASP A 52 -8.76 -6.64 18.96
CA ASP A 52 -9.49 -5.39 19.30
C ASP A 52 -8.56 -4.16 19.31
N ALA A 53 -7.25 -4.35 19.40
CA ALA A 53 -6.25 -3.28 19.41
C ALA A 53 -5.18 -3.49 18.33
N VAL A 54 -4.53 -2.39 17.94
CA VAL A 54 -3.40 -2.41 16.99
C VAL A 54 -2.27 -3.29 17.54
N GLY A 55 -1.91 -4.33 16.79
CA GLY A 55 -0.78 -5.20 17.08
C GLY A 55 0.45 -4.92 16.21
N LEU A 56 1.49 -5.73 16.37
CA LEU A 56 2.75 -5.57 15.63
C LEU A 56 2.55 -5.66 14.11
N VAL A 57 1.74 -6.62 13.65
CA VAL A 57 1.48 -6.81 12.22
C VAL A 57 0.74 -5.60 11.65
N ASP A 58 -0.20 -5.03 12.41
CA ASP A 58 -0.91 -3.82 12.03
C ASP A 58 0.05 -2.65 11.82
N VAL A 59 1.01 -2.45 12.71
CA VAL A 59 2.03 -1.38 12.57
C VAL A 59 2.91 -1.60 11.35
N VAL A 60 3.39 -2.84 11.14
CA VAL A 60 4.29 -3.17 10.02
C VAL A 60 3.60 -2.99 8.68
N VAL A 61 2.41 -3.55 8.50
CA VAL A 61 1.65 -3.44 7.24
C VAL A 61 1.07 -2.04 7.09
N GLY A 62 0.54 -1.50 8.18
CA GLY A 62 -0.11 -0.20 8.25
C GLY A 62 0.81 0.96 7.89
N GLY A 63 2.11 0.86 8.19
CA GLY A 63 3.13 1.82 7.77
C GLY A 63 3.22 2.03 6.25
N PHE A 64 2.70 1.10 5.44
CA PHE A 64 2.67 1.21 3.98
C PHE A 64 1.33 1.74 3.44
N VAL A 65 0.28 1.87 4.24
CA VAL A 65 -1.08 2.21 3.76
C VAL A 65 -1.12 3.57 3.06
N VAL A 66 -0.47 4.59 3.62
CA VAL A 66 -0.40 5.91 2.98
C VAL A 66 0.33 5.85 1.63
N TRP A 67 1.36 4.99 1.51
CA TRP A 67 2.06 4.80 0.25
C TRP A 67 1.21 4.03 -0.76
N PHE A 68 0.42 3.05 -0.33
CA PHE A 68 -0.54 2.36 -1.21
C PHE A 68 -1.47 3.38 -1.86
N LYS A 69 -2.09 4.26 -1.07
CA LYS A 69 -2.98 5.33 -1.57
C LYS A 69 -2.29 6.24 -2.60
N VAL A 70 -1.08 6.70 -2.31
CA VAL A 70 -0.31 7.58 -3.20
C VAL A 70 0.07 6.89 -4.52
N VAL A 71 0.53 5.64 -4.44
CA VAL A 71 0.91 4.87 -5.64
C VAL A 71 -0.32 4.53 -6.48
N ASP A 72 -1.43 4.14 -5.84
CA ASP A 72 -2.70 3.85 -6.49
C ASP A 72 -3.26 5.06 -7.24
N GLU A 73 -3.20 6.26 -6.65
CA GLU A 73 -3.65 7.49 -7.33
C GLU A 73 -2.86 7.74 -8.62
N VAL A 74 -1.54 7.55 -8.59
CA VAL A 74 -0.69 7.77 -9.77
C VAL A 74 -0.85 6.65 -10.80
N ALA A 75 -1.01 5.41 -10.34
CA ALA A 75 -1.12 4.24 -11.19
C ALA A 75 -2.53 4.06 -11.78
N GLY A 76 -3.55 4.72 -11.22
CA GLY A 76 -4.95 4.48 -11.56
C GLY A 76 -5.40 3.09 -11.11
N SER A 77 -4.88 2.60 -9.99
CA SER A 77 -5.15 1.28 -9.45
C SER A 77 -5.78 1.34 -8.06
N SER A 78 -6.12 0.18 -7.49
CA SER A 78 -6.54 0.05 -6.10
C SER A 78 -5.99 -1.26 -5.54
N LEU A 79 -4.89 -1.17 -4.77
CA LEU A 79 -4.23 -2.35 -4.23
C LEU A 79 -5.04 -2.99 -3.09
N LEU A 80 -5.66 -2.15 -2.25
CA LEU A 80 -6.63 -2.55 -1.22
C LEU A 80 -8.07 -2.32 -1.70
N ASP A 81 -8.39 -2.82 -2.89
CA ASP A 81 -9.73 -2.77 -3.48
C ASP A 81 -10.78 -3.39 -2.56
N GLU A 82 -11.82 -2.64 -2.17
CA GLU A 82 -12.85 -3.08 -1.23
C GLU A 82 -13.67 -4.26 -1.76
N ALA A 83 -13.90 -4.34 -3.08
CA ALA A 83 -14.67 -5.42 -3.67
C ALA A 83 -13.90 -6.76 -3.63
N LYS A 84 -12.57 -6.72 -3.70
CA LYS A 84 -11.69 -7.90 -3.66
C LYS A 84 -11.18 -8.22 -2.26
N PHE A 85 -10.89 -7.20 -1.46
CA PHE A 85 -10.22 -7.30 -0.17
C PHE A 85 -10.98 -6.48 0.90
N PRO A 86 -12.25 -6.82 1.18
CA PRO A 86 -13.09 -6.03 2.09
C PRO A 86 -12.53 -5.96 3.51
N GLY A 87 -11.90 -7.03 3.99
CA GLY A 87 -11.27 -7.08 5.31
C GLY A 87 -10.14 -6.07 5.43
N LEU A 88 -9.19 -6.10 4.49
CA LEU A 88 -8.05 -5.20 4.45
C LEU A 88 -8.43 -3.76 4.13
N ALA A 89 -9.40 -3.52 3.24
CA ALA A 89 -9.88 -2.17 2.95
C ALA A 89 -10.45 -1.51 4.22
N ALA A 90 -11.37 -2.22 4.91
CA ALA A 90 -11.94 -1.73 6.15
C ALA A 90 -10.91 -1.61 7.27
N TRP A 91 -9.95 -2.54 7.34
CA TRP A 91 -8.82 -2.49 8.28
C TRP A 91 -7.94 -1.27 8.05
N ALA A 92 -7.59 -0.95 6.80
CA ALA A 92 -6.72 0.17 6.47
C ALA A 92 -7.35 1.51 6.90
N GLU A 93 -8.65 1.69 6.67
CA GLU A 93 -9.39 2.87 7.13
C GLU A 93 -9.42 2.97 8.66
N ARG A 94 -9.68 1.86 9.37
CA ARG A 94 -9.62 1.83 10.85
C ARG A 94 -8.22 2.13 11.36
N PHE A 95 -7.18 1.60 10.72
CA PHE A 95 -5.80 1.80 11.11
C PHE A 95 -5.39 3.28 10.98
N LEU A 96 -5.74 3.93 9.87
CA LEU A 96 -5.47 5.36 9.68
C LEU A 96 -6.26 6.27 10.64
N ALA A 97 -7.39 5.79 11.16
CA ALA A 97 -8.20 6.52 12.14
C ALA A 97 -7.68 6.44 13.58
N VAL A 98 -6.70 5.57 13.88
CA VAL A 98 -6.06 5.51 15.20
C VAL A 98 -5.27 6.79 15.45
N ASP A 99 -5.50 7.47 16.57
CA ASP A 99 -4.92 8.80 16.85
C ASP A 99 -3.40 8.83 16.67
N ALA A 100 -2.67 7.88 17.27
CA ALA A 100 -1.22 7.79 17.14
C ALA A 100 -0.74 7.54 15.70
N VAL A 101 -1.54 6.82 14.89
CA VAL A 101 -1.25 6.60 13.46
C VAL A 101 -1.50 7.90 12.69
N ARG A 102 -2.64 8.56 12.93
CA ARG A 102 -2.98 9.84 12.29
C ARG A 102 -1.92 10.91 12.56
N GLU A 103 -1.39 10.96 13.78
CA GLU A 103 -0.31 11.90 14.15
C GLU A 103 1.05 11.54 13.55
N ALA A 104 1.34 10.24 13.39
CA ALA A 104 2.62 9.77 12.85
C ALA A 104 2.66 9.72 11.30
N MET A 105 1.50 9.63 10.64
CA MET A 105 1.42 9.47 9.19
C MET A 105 1.80 10.75 8.45
N PRO A 106 2.58 10.65 7.35
CA PRO A 106 2.84 11.80 6.51
C PRO A 106 1.56 12.28 5.82
N ASP A 107 1.50 13.59 5.57
CA ASP A 107 0.44 14.17 4.73
C ASP A 107 0.46 13.54 3.33
N ALA A 108 -0.67 12.96 2.93
CA ALA A 108 -0.77 12.22 1.67
C ALA A 108 -0.55 13.12 0.45
N GLY A 109 -0.96 14.39 0.50
CA GLY A 109 -0.78 15.36 -0.60
C GLY A 109 0.69 15.69 -0.81
N LYS A 110 1.43 16.02 0.26
CA LYS A 110 2.89 16.26 0.20
C LYS A 110 3.64 15.01 -0.25
N LEU A 111 3.23 13.84 0.23
CA LEU A 111 3.83 12.57 -0.16
C LEU A 111 3.64 12.29 -1.65
N LEU A 112 2.44 12.55 -2.16
CA LEU A 112 2.09 12.44 -3.58
C LEU A 112 2.91 13.38 -4.46
N GLU A 113 3.07 14.65 -4.07
CA GLU A 113 3.92 15.60 -4.80
C GLU A 113 5.37 15.11 -4.87
N HIS A 114 5.93 14.67 -3.74
CA HIS A 114 7.28 14.11 -3.68
C HIS A 114 7.41 12.87 -4.57
N TYR A 115 6.41 11.99 -4.54
CA TYR A 115 6.38 10.76 -5.32
C TYR A 115 6.29 11.03 -6.83
N LYS A 116 5.44 11.96 -7.27
CA LYS A 116 5.37 12.41 -8.69
C LYS A 116 6.73 12.95 -9.16
N GLY A 117 7.40 13.75 -8.33
CA GLY A 117 8.75 14.24 -8.62
C GLY A 117 9.80 13.14 -8.71
N PHE A 118 9.72 12.12 -7.84
CA PHE A 118 10.58 10.94 -7.90
C PHE A 118 10.39 10.14 -9.20
N LEU A 119 9.13 9.90 -9.60
CA LEU A 119 8.82 9.22 -10.86
C LEU A 119 9.30 10.01 -12.08
N ALA A 120 9.13 11.33 -12.09
CA ALA A 120 9.61 12.19 -13.18
C ALA A 120 11.14 12.10 -13.34
N LYS A 121 11.88 12.03 -12.23
CA LYS A 121 13.33 11.83 -12.24
C LYS A 121 13.73 10.44 -12.77
N LEU A 122 12.97 9.40 -12.45
CA LEU A 122 13.20 8.05 -12.99
C LEU A 122 12.90 7.94 -14.49
N ALA A 123 11.88 8.65 -14.96
CA ALA A 123 11.47 8.65 -16.37
C ALA A 123 12.39 9.50 -17.26
N SER A 124 13.11 10.45 -16.67
CA SER A 124 14.04 11.31 -17.40
C SER A 124 15.32 10.54 -17.73
N PRO A 125 15.90 10.69 -18.94
CA PRO A 125 17.22 10.14 -19.24
C PRO A 125 18.23 10.74 -18.26
N ALA A 126 18.97 9.87 -17.55
CA ALA A 126 19.95 10.28 -16.56
C ALA A 126 20.97 11.24 -17.20
N GLY A 127 20.90 12.53 -16.87
CA GLY A 127 21.91 13.52 -17.26
C GLY A 127 21.50 14.64 -18.22
N SER A 128 20.21 14.97 -18.39
CA SER A 128 19.83 16.23 -19.05
C SER A 128 19.93 17.42 -18.08
N THR A 129 21.16 17.88 -17.84
CA THR A 129 21.50 19.29 -17.53
C THR A 129 22.13 19.89 -18.76
#